data_AF-A0A9P5PAN9-F1
#
_entry.id   AF-A0A9P5PAN9-F1
#
_cell.length_a   1.000
_cell.length_b   1.000
_cell.length_c   1.000
_cell.angle_alpha   90.00
_cell.angle_beta   90.00
_cell.angle_gamma   90.00
#
_symmetry.space_group_name_H-M   'P 1'
#
loop_
_entity.id
_entity.type
_entity.pdbx_description
1 polymer ?
#
loop_
_entity_poly.entity_id
_entity_poly.type
_entity_poly.pdbx_seq_one_letter_code
_entity_poly.pdbx_strand_id
1 'polypeptide(L)'
;MPSIITMSSLYTRYPTYDKPLSGNLALQSSDFAKALFGIILQWQEETGCFSVQQLMSCVEGILKHHISINMGTSDAQHFGALVVRNCADCAGPNNDRLSLRLWTPAERLGLLQRYINWLIDVEARDELEGLISRISRITELEKTASDYRHLKKKLCNAVALLNKNNTEYLSSHKPKDQKRKRDSVDEGRADGVKKAKYTSRYTPEKVEDLMAMCKEIEAAVMDPLMLNNELAAAMNELKETLNTFT
;
A
#
# COMPACT_ATOMS: atom_id res chain seq x y z
N MET A 1 5.27 41.68 2.43
CA MET A 1 5.01 40.55 3.35
C MET A 1 5.47 39.28 2.66
N PRO A 2 6.42 38.51 3.21
CA PRO A 2 6.80 37.24 2.61
C PRO A 2 5.62 36.29 2.71
N SER A 3 5.13 35.82 1.55
CA SER A 3 4.15 34.75 1.46
C SER A 3 4.75 33.51 2.13
N ILE A 4 4.21 33.15 3.30
CA ILE A 4 4.50 31.86 3.92
C ILE A 4 4.02 30.82 2.91
N ILE A 5 4.94 30.18 2.20
CA ILE A 5 4.66 28.97 1.43
C ILE A 5 4.33 27.93 2.49
N THR A 6 3.06 27.82 2.86
CA THR A 6 2.54 26.72 3.65
C THR A 6 2.82 25.47 2.83
N MET A 7 3.87 24.72 3.20
CA MET A 7 4.12 23.42 2.60
C MET A 7 2.85 22.59 2.83
N SER A 8 2.11 22.37 1.75
CA SER A 8 0.90 21.56 1.77
C SER A 8 1.23 20.22 2.39
N SER A 9 0.48 19.83 3.42
CA SER A 9 0.69 18.58 4.13
C SER A 9 0.60 17.40 3.15
N LEU A 10 1.25 16.27 3.47
CA LEU A 10 1.24 15.08 2.60
C LEU A 10 -0.20 14.62 2.33
N TYR A 11 -1.05 14.64 3.36
CA TYR A 11 -2.45 14.26 3.23
C TYR A 11 -3.22 15.19 2.28
N THR A 12 -2.96 16.49 2.29
CA THR A 12 -3.62 17.43 1.36
C THR A 12 -3.26 17.13 -0.09
N ARG A 13 -2.05 16.63 -0.36
CA ARG A 13 -1.63 16.23 -1.71
C ARG A 13 -2.16 14.86 -2.12
N TYR A 14 -2.32 13.96 -1.15
CA TYR A 14 -2.73 12.58 -1.37
C TYR A 14 -3.85 12.22 -0.37
N PRO A 15 -5.07 12.76 -0.53
CA PRO A 15 -6.17 12.45 0.36
C PRO A 15 -6.63 11.01 0.16
N THR A 16 -6.96 10.31 1.25
CA THR A 16 -7.55 8.95 1.21
C THR A 16 -9.06 8.95 1.39
N TYR A 17 -9.65 10.12 1.54
CA TYR A 17 -11.09 10.34 1.69
C TYR A 17 -11.48 11.58 0.89
N ASP A 18 -12.59 11.47 0.18
CA ASP A 18 -13.05 12.49 -0.77
C ASP A 18 -13.65 13.73 -0.09
N LYS A 19 -14.11 13.57 1.16
CA LYS A 19 -14.70 14.66 1.96
C LYS A 19 -13.68 15.25 2.94
N PRO A 20 -13.89 16.52 3.36
CA PRO A 20 -13.06 17.13 4.39
C PRO A 20 -13.11 16.32 5.69
N LEU A 21 -11.94 16.02 6.26
CA LEU A 21 -11.85 15.48 7.61
C LEU A 21 -12.43 16.49 8.61
N SER A 22 -13.10 15.99 9.66
CA SER A 22 -13.64 16.87 10.70
C SER A 22 -12.54 17.69 11.39
N GLY A 23 -12.85 18.91 11.82
CA GLY A 23 -11.87 19.87 12.32
C GLY A 23 -10.97 19.33 13.44
N ASN A 24 -11.52 18.51 14.34
CA ASN A 24 -10.78 17.87 15.44
C ASN A 24 -9.68 16.91 14.94
N LEU A 25 -9.90 16.29 13.78
CA LEU A 25 -8.93 15.39 13.13
C LEU A 25 -7.93 16.18 12.30
N ALA A 26 -8.39 17.19 11.56
CA ALA A 26 -7.54 18.02 10.72
C ALA A 26 -6.42 18.72 11.51
N LEU A 27 -6.70 19.08 12.77
CA LEU A 27 -5.82 19.89 13.62
C LEU A 27 -4.84 19.11 14.51
N GLN A 28 -5.05 17.81 14.79
CA GLN A 28 -4.25 17.07 15.78
C GLN A 28 -3.78 15.65 15.37
N SER A 29 -3.65 15.36 14.07
CA SER A 29 -3.15 14.07 13.61
C SER A 29 -2.02 14.23 12.59
N SER A 30 -1.02 13.34 12.63
CA SER A 30 0.01 13.25 11.60
C SER A 30 -0.62 12.95 10.25
N ASP A 31 0.04 13.30 9.13
CA ASP A 31 -0.49 12.98 7.80
C ASP A 31 -0.74 11.47 7.60
N PHE A 32 0.09 10.62 8.22
CA PHE A 32 -0.09 9.17 8.28
C PHE A 32 -1.38 8.75 9.00
N ALA A 33 -1.65 9.36 10.16
CA ALA A 33 -2.88 9.13 10.91
C ALA A 33 -4.11 9.64 10.14
N LYS A 34 -4.02 10.81 9.49
CA LYS A 34 -5.07 11.33 8.60
C LYS A 34 -5.36 10.38 7.45
N ALA A 35 -4.32 9.85 6.81
CA ALA A 35 -4.44 8.89 5.72
C ALA A 35 -5.14 7.61 6.17
N LEU A 36 -4.69 6.99 7.27
CA LEU A 36 -5.33 5.78 7.77
C LEU A 36 -6.77 6.02 8.23
N PHE A 37 -7.04 7.17 8.84
CA PHE A 37 -8.39 7.55 9.23
C PHE A 37 -9.31 7.75 8.01
N GLY A 38 -8.81 8.45 6.98
CA GLY A 38 -9.54 8.62 5.72
C GLY A 38 -9.83 7.31 5.01
N ILE A 39 -8.89 6.34 5.03
CA ILE A 39 -9.12 4.98 4.52
C ILE A 39 -10.28 4.30 5.24
N ILE A 40 -10.36 4.45 6.57
CA ILE A 40 -11.45 3.88 7.36
C ILE A 40 -12.79 4.52 6.98
N LEU A 41 -12.85 5.86 6.89
CA LEU A 41 -14.07 6.55 6.49
C LEU A 41 -14.52 6.16 5.07
N GLN A 42 -13.59 6.10 4.13
CA GLN A 42 -13.86 5.67 2.77
C GLN A 42 -14.41 4.23 2.73
N TRP A 43 -13.78 3.32 3.47
CA TRP A 43 -14.22 1.93 3.58
C TRP A 43 -15.61 1.80 4.22
N GLN A 44 -15.94 2.64 5.20
CA GLN A 44 -17.28 2.69 5.80
C GLN A 44 -18.36 3.06 4.79
N GLU A 45 -18.09 4.06 3.96
CA GLU A 45 -19.04 4.47 2.91
C GLU A 45 -19.23 3.39 1.86
N GLU A 46 -18.14 2.77 1.41
CA GLU A 46 -18.18 1.67 0.45
C GLU A 46 -18.95 0.45 0.97
N THR A 47 -18.90 0.19 2.27
CA THR A 47 -19.58 -0.95 2.91
C THR A 47 -20.97 -0.60 3.45
N GLY A 48 -21.37 0.67 3.44
CA GLY A 48 -22.59 1.15 4.11
C GLY A 48 -22.55 0.97 5.63
N CYS A 49 -21.37 0.79 6.23
CA CYS A 49 -21.21 0.62 7.67
C CYS A 49 -21.02 1.99 8.33
N PHE A 50 -21.98 2.47 9.12
CA PHE A 50 -21.90 3.79 9.77
C PHE A 50 -21.34 3.77 11.20
N SER A 51 -20.71 2.66 11.61
CA SER A 51 -20.29 2.47 13.00
C SER A 51 -19.27 3.48 13.51
N VAL A 52 -18.37 3.99 12.65
CA VAL A 52 -17.40 5.01 13.08
C VAL A 52 -18.08 6.36 13.16
N GLN A 53 -18.92 6.73 12.19
CA GLN A 53 -19.69 7.98 12.28
C GLN A 53 -20.57 8.03 13.54
N GLN A 54 -21.22 6.92 13.90
CA GLN A 54 -21.96 6.78 15.16
C GLN A 54 -21.04 6.93 16.37
N LEU A 55 -19.89 6.27 16.37
CA LEU A 55 -18.88 6.36 17.43
C LEU A 55 -18.36 7.79 17.65
N MET A 56 -18.31 8.58 16.58
CA MET A 56 -17.77 9.94 16.60
C MET A 56 -18.80 11.02 16.95
N SER A 57 -20.09 10.70 16.95
CA SER A 57 -21.18 11.64 17.22
C SER A 57 -21.38 11.81 18.73
N CYS A 58 -21.36 13.05 19.26
CA CYS A 58 -21.78 13.30 20.66
C CYS A 58 -23.31 13.39 20.76
N VAL A 59 -23.86 13.53 21.98
CA VAL A 59 -25.29 13.46 22.31
C VAL A 59 -26.18 14.37 21.46
N GLU A 60 -25.65 15.49 20.95
CA GLU A 60 -26.37 16.46 20.11
C GLU A 60 -26.13 16.27 18.59
N GLY A 61 -25.47 15.19 18.17
CA GLY A 61 -25.07 14.94 16.78
C GLY A 61 -23.86 15.75 16.30
N ILE A 62 -23.27 16.58 17.16
CA ILE A 62 -22.07 17.38 16.85
C ILE A 62 -20.81 16.58 17.19
N LEU A 63 -19.86 16.53 16.25
CA LEU A 63 -18.53 15.95 16.39
C LEU A 63 -17.66 16.75 17.38
N LYS A 64 -17.86 16.52 18.68
CA LYS A 64 -17.06 17.15 19.76
C LYS A 64 -15.99 16.21 20.36
N HIS A 65 -16.08 14.91 20.09
CA HIS A 65 -15.16 13.94 20.66
C HIS A 65 -13.73 14.09 20.13
N HIS A 66 -12.76 13.86 21.03
CA HIS A 66 -11.37 13.71 20.61
C HIS A 66 -11.17 12.27 20.14
N ILE A 67 -10.73 12.12 18.90
CA ILE A 67 -10.56 10.83 18.26
C ILE A 67 -9.10 10.67 17.89
N SER A 68 -8.55 9.51 18.20
CA SER A 68 -7.23 9.12 17.77
C SER A 68 -7.27 7.75 17.13
N ILE A 69 -6.34 7.52 16.22
CA ILE A 69 -6.16 6.24 15.55
C ILE A 69 -4.87 5.59 16.00
N ASN A 70 -4.92 4.30 16.29
CA ASN A 70 -3.73 3.56 16.67
C ASN A 70 -2.98 3.10 15.41
N MET A 71 -1.75 3.56 15.24
CA MET A 71 -0.88 3.24 14.09
C MET A 71 -0.15 1.90 14.24
N GLY A 72 -0.50 1.10 15.25
CA GLY A 72 0.10 -0.19 15.55
C GLY A 72 1.57 -0.09 16.00
N THR A 73 2.00 1.07 16.52
CA THR A 73 3.40 1.30 16.92
C THR A 73 3.70 0.65 18.27
N SER A 74 2.87 0.92 19.28
CA SER A 74 2.98 0.31 20.61
C SER A 74 2.33 -1.07 20.68
N ASP A 75 1.21 -1.24 19.97
CA ASP A 75 0.50 -2.51 19.91
C ASP A 75 -0.07 -2.74 18.51
N ALA A 76 0.57 -3.65 17.78
CA ALA A 76 0.26 -3.97 16.40
C ALA A 76 -1.13 -4.57 16.21
N GLN A 77 -1.68 -5.30 17.20
CA GLN A 77 -3.03 -5.89 17.10
C GLN A 77 -4.13 -4.82 17.08
N HIS A 78 -3.81 -3.64 17.60
CA HIS A 78 -4.68 -2.47 17.59
C HIS A 78 -4.49 -1.58 16.35
N PHE A 79 -3.79 -2.03 15.31
CA PHE A 79 -3.63 -1.23 14.08
C PHE A 79 -5.00 -0.82 13.51
N GLY A 80 -5.15 0.47 13.25
CA GLY A 80 -6.38 1.10 12.78
C GLY A 80 -7.41 1.34 13.87
N ALA A 81 -7.25 0.80 15.08
CA ALA A 81 -8.26 0.91 16.13
C ALA A 81 -8.55 2.38 16.46
N LEU A 82 -9.84 2.70 16.59
CA LEU A 82 -10.29 4.05 16.89
C LEU A 82 -10.55 4.21 18.36
N VAL A 83 -9.89 5.22 18.92
CA VAL A 83 -9.86 5.55 20.34
C VAL A 83 -10.62 6.86 20.49
N VAL A 84 -11.87 6.77 20.93
CA VAL A 84 -12.74 7.93 21.14
C VAL A 84 -12.74 8.33 22.61
N ARG A 85 -12.37 9.57 22.86
CA ARG A 85 -12.34 10.18 24.18
C ARG A 85 -13.54 11.11 24.30
N ASN A 86 -14.27 10.97 25.41
CA ASN A 86 -15.40 11.83 25.71
C ASN A 86 -14.98 13.31 25.69
N CYS A 87 -15.79 14.15 25.05
CA CYS A 87 -15.70 15.59 25.27
C CYS A 87 -16.28 15.94 26.64
N ALA A 88 -16.08 17.17 27.10
CA ALA A 88 -16.61 17.62 28.39
C ALA A 88 -18.13 17.41 28.52
N ASP A 89 -18.87 17.60 27.43
CA ASP A 89 -20.34 17.44 27.40
C ASP A 89 -20.80 15.97 27.47
N CYS A 90 -19.94 15.05 27.04
CA CYS A 90 -20.20 13.61 26.99
C CYS A 90 -19.50 12.84 28.13
N ALA A 91 -18.76 13.53 29.01
CA ALA A 91 -18.04 12.90 30.13
C ALA A 91 -19.00 12.63 31.30
N GLY A 92 -19.22 11.36 31.63
CA GLY A 92 -19.90 10.97 32.87
C GLY A 92 -19.11 11.36 34.12
N PRO A 93 -19.70 11.25 35.33
CA PRO A 93 -19.08 11.69 36.59
C PRO A 93 -17.72 11.04 36.90
N ASN A 94 -17.41 9.90 36.28
CA ASN A 94 -16.15 9.17 36.46
C ASN A 94 -15.08 9.50 35.41
N ASN A 95 -15.35 10.39 34.44
CA ASN A 95 -14.44 10.68 33.34
C ASN A 95 -14.05 9.42 32.52
N ASP A 96 -14.91 8.40 32.57
CA ASP A 96 -14.64 7.10 31.96
C ASP A 96 -14.49 7.26 30.44
N ARG A 97 -13.38 6.73 29.96
CA ARG A 97 -12.91 6.59 28.59
C ARG A 97 -13.14 5.11 28.25
N LEU A 98 -13.58 4.64 27.08
CA LEU A 98 -13.16 4.90 25.71
C LEU A 98 -14.01 3.96 24.87
N SER A 99 -14.88 4.45 23.99
CA SER A 99 -15.43 3.53 22.99
C SER A 99 -14.30 3.20 22.01
N LEU A 100 -13.79 1.98 22.13
CA LEU A 100 -12.73 1.42 21.30
C LEU A 100 -13.36 0.60 20.19
N ARG A 101 -13.21 1.03 18.93
CA ARG A 101 -13.52 0.15 17.80
C ARG A 101 -12.27 -0.64 17.43
N LEU A 102 -12.28 -1.91 17.82
CA LEU A 102 -11.34 -2.91 17.31
C LEU A 102 -11.82 -3.42 15.97
N TRP A 103 -10.89 -3.77 15.10
CA TRP A 103 -11.17 -4.39 13.81
C TRP A 103 -10.92 -5.89 13.88
N THR A 104 -11.71 -6.67 13.16
CA THR A 104 -11.44 -8.10 12.95
C THR A 104 -10.12 -8.28 12.18
N PRO A 105 -9.47 -9.45 12.26
CA PRO A 105 -8.25 -9.71 11.49
C PRO A 105 -8.41 -9.45 9.97
N ALA A 106 -9.55 -9.82 9.39
CA ALA A 106 -9.85 -9.58 7.98
C ALA A 106 -10.01 -8.09 7.65
N GLU A 107 -10.73 -7.33 8.48
CA GLU A 107 -10.85 -5.87 8.33
C GLU A 107 -9.46 -5.20 8.45
N ARG A 108 -8.64 -5.58 9.45
CA ARG A 108 -7.28 -5.05 9.61
C ARG A 108 -6.41 -5.33 8.39
N LEU A 109 -6.53 -6.52 7.80
CA LEU A 109 -5.80 -6.89 6.59
C LEU A 109 -6.18 -5.97 5.42
N GLY A 110 -7.48 -5.75 5.20
CA GLY A 110 -7.98 -4.86 4.15
C GLY A 110 -7.57 -3.40 4.35
N LEU A 111 -7.65 -2.90 5.59
CA LEU A 111 -7.18 -1.57 5.96
C LEU A 111 -5.68 -1.42 5.74
N LEU A 112 -4.89 -2.42 6.14
CA LEU A 112 -3.45 -2.43 5.96
C LEU A 112 -3.06 -2.44 4.47
N GLN A 113 -3.74 -3.22 3.64
CA GLN A 113 -3.49 -3.26 2.19
C GLN A 113 -3.69 -1.88 1.55
N ARG A 114 -4.78 -1.19 1.88
CA ARG A 114 -5.06 0.17 1.39
C ARG A 114 -4.04 1.18 1.91
N TYR A 115 -3.65 1.06 3.18
CA TYR A 115 -2.65 1.94 3.77
C TYR A 115 -1.27 1.76 3.15
N ILE A 116 -0.87 0.52 2.84
CA ILE A 116 0.37 0.23 2.12
C ILE A 116 0.36 0.86 0.72
N ASN A 117 -0.74 0.76 -0.02
CA ASN A 117 -0.84 1.43 -1.33
C ASN A 117 -0.59 2.93 -1.20
N TRP A 118 -1.27 3.57 -0.25
CA TRP A 118 -1.07 4.99 -0.02
C TRP A 118 0.38 5.34 0.35
N LEU A 119 1.02 4.55 1.22
CA LEU A 119 2.43 4.75 1.58
C LEU A 119 3.39 4.60 0.39
N ILE A 120 3.06 3.73 -0.56
CA ILE A 120 3.80 3.60 -1.82
C ILE A 120 3.62 4.86 -2.66
N ASP A 121 2.38 5.34 -2.81
CA ASP A 121 2.05 6.51 -3.63
C ASP A 121 2.72 7.79 -3.11
N VAL A 122 2.87 7.92 -1.79
CA VAL A 122 3.55 9.07 -1.15
C VAL A 122 5.05 8.83 -0.90
N GLU A 123 5.59 7.69 -1.37
CA GLU A 123 7.00 7.33 -1.24
C GLU A 123 7.52 7.33 0.22
N ALA A 124 6.67 6.98 1.19
CA ALA A 124 6.99 7.01 2.62
C ALA A 124 7.83 5.79 3.06
N ARG A 125 9.10 5.78 2.65
CA ARG A 125 10.04 4.68 2.87
C ARG A 125 10.14 4.21 4.33
N ASP A 126 10.37 5.13 5.26
CA ASP A 126 10.63 4.76 6.66
C ASP A 126 9.40 4.08 7.30
N GLU A 127 8.19 4.52 6.94
CA GLU A 127 6.94 3.89 7.37
C GLU A 127 6.75 2.51 6.73
N LEU A 128 7.10 2.34 5.45
CA LEU A 128 7.08 1.04 4.77
C LEU A 128 8.04 0.04 5.44
N GLU A 129 9.28 0.46 5.74
CA GLU A 129 10.25 -0.36 6.47
C GLU A 129 9.74 -0.71 7.88
N GLY A 130 9.18 0.28 8.58
CA GLY A 130 8.54 0.09 9.88
C GLY A 130 7.39 -0.92 9.85
N LEU A 131 6.59 -0.95 8.78
CA LEU A 131 5.51 -1.92 8.61
C LEU A 131 6.02 -3.36 8.37
N ILE A 132 7.11 -3.55 7.62
CA ILE A 132 7.69 -4.89 7.38
C ILE A 132 8.00 -5.58 8.72
N SER A 133 8.51 -4.83 9.70
CA SER A 133 8.85 -5.36 11.03
C SER A 133 7.63 -5.67 11.92
N ARG A 134 6.44 -5.19 11.56
CA ARG A 134 5.21 -5.26 12.37
C ARG A 134 4.11 -6.09 11.73
N ILE A 135 4.16 -6.34 10.42
CA ILE A 135 3.07 -6.95 9.66
C ILE A 135 2.54 -8.26 10.26
N SER A 136 3.40 -9.19 10.69
CA SER A 136 2.93 -10.45 11.30
C SER A 136 2.09 -10.24 12.55
N ARG A 137 2.41 -9.20 13.34
CA ARG A 137 1.68 -8.87 14.56
C ARG A 137 0.39 -8.10 14.25
N ILE A 138 0.36 -7.32 13.18
CA ILE A 138 -0.83 -6.57 12.74
C ILE A 138 -1.89 -7.52 12.19
N THR A 139 -1.46 -8.44 11.32
CA THR A 139 -2.38 -9.31 10.58
C THR A 139 -2.74 -10.58 11.35
N GLU A 140 -1.98 -10.93 12.39
CA GLU A 140 -2.03 -12.23 13.10
C GLU A 140 -1.83 -13.46 12.18
N LEU A 141 -1.54 -13.23 10.91
CA LEU A 141 -1.19 -14.25 9.93
C LEU A 141 0.15 -14.90 10.27
N GLU A 142 0.18 -16.22 10.13
CA GLU A 142 1.42 -16.97 10.15
C GLU A 142 2.34 -16.59 8.98
N LYS A 143 3.65 -16.74 9.16
CA LYS A 143 4.63 -16.42 8.09
C LYS A 143 4.48 -17.30 6.85
N THR A 144 3.87 -18.46 7.02
CA THR A 144 3.54 -19.46 5.99
C THR A 144 2.31 -19.06 5.17
N ALA A 145 1.41 -18.24 5.74
CA ALA A 145 0.19 -17.82 5.08
C ALA A 145 0.49 -17.09 3.76
N SER A 146 -0.29 -17.38 2.72
CA SER A 146 -0.12 -16.78 1.39
C SER A 146 -0.22 -15.25 1.46
N ASP A 147 -1.26 -14.75 2.14
CA ASP A 147 -1.52 -13.31 2.29
C ASP A 147 -0.37 -12.58 2.98
N TYR A 148 0.23 -13.19 4.01
CA TYR A 148 1.40 -12.63 4.69
C TYR A 148 2.58 -12.52 3.72
N ARG A 149 2.87 -13.59 2.97
CA ARG A 149 3.99 -13.62 2.02
C ARG A 149 3.78 -12.60 0.90
N HIS A 150 2.55 -12.49 0.38
CA HIS A 150 2.20 -11.52 -0.66
C HIS A 150 2.41 -10.09 -0.18
N LEU A 151 1.85 -9.73 0.98
CA LEU A 151 2.01 -8.40 1.56
C LEU A 151 3.46 -8.05 1.89
N LYS A 152 4.19 -8.99 2.50
CA LYS A 152 5.60 -8.78 2.81
C LYS A 152 6.42 -8.56 1.55
N LYS A 153 6.19 -9.35 0.49
CA LYS A 153 6.84 -9.19 -0.82
C LYS A 153 6.53 -7.81 -1.40
N LYS A 154 5.26 -7.39 -1.36
CA LYS A 154 4.83 -6.06 -1.84
C LYS A 154 5.56 -4.92 -1.12
N LEU A 155 5.63 -4.96 0.21
CA LEU A 155 6.37 -3.98 1.01
C LEU A 155 7.87 -3.96 0.67
N CYS A 156 8.53 -5.13 0.63
CA CYS A 156 9.95 -5.21 0.29
C CYS A 156 10.24 -4.67 -1.12
N ASN A 157 9.38 -5.00 -2.10
CA ASN A 157 9.51 -4.50 -3.47
C ASN A 157 9.37 -2.98 -3.53
N ALA A 158 8.40 -2.40 -2.81
CA ALA A 158 8.23 -0.96 -2.72
C ALA A 158 9.48 -0.26 -2.16
N VAL A 159 10.00 -0.74 -1.03
CA VAL A 159 11.22 -0.19 -0.43
C VAL A 159 12.42 -0.30 -1.38
N ALA A 160 12.56 -1.44 -2.06
CA ALA A 160 13.64 -1.64 -3.04
C ALA A 160 13.54 -0.68 -4.23
N LEU A 161 12.34 -0.40 -4.73
CA LEU A 161 12.12 0.56 -5.82
C LEU A 161 12.49 1.98 -5.38
N LEU A 162 12.04 2.41 -4.20
CA LEU A 162 12.40 3.73 -3.65
C LEU A 162 13.91 3.89 -3.47
N ASN A 163 14.62 2.83 -3.07
CA ASN A 163 16.08 2.83 -2.96
C ASN A 163 16.79 2.97 -4.31
N LYS A 164 16.28 2.31 -5.37
CA LYS A 164 16.84 2.44 -6.72
C LYS A 164 16.69 3.87 -7.25
N ASN A 165 15.50 4.44 -7.12
CA ASN A 165 15.22 5.82 -7.58
C ASN A 165 16.14 6.84 -6.90
N ASN A 166 16.38 6.70 -5.59
CA ASN A 166 17.33 7.56 -4.87
C ASN A 166 18.79 7.37 -5.33
N THR A 167 19.20 6.15 -5.67
CA THR A 167 20.57 5.86 -6.11
C THR A 167 20.85 6.40 -7.52
N GLU A 168 19.87 6.31 -8.42
CA GLU A 168 19.94 6.87 -9.79
C GLU A 168 19.96 8.41 -9.79
N TYR A 169 19.18 9.04 -8.91
CA TYR A 169 19.24 10.48 -8.69
C TYR A 169 20.64 10.93 -8.23
N LEU A 170 21.23 10.25 -7.24
CA LEU A 170 22.56 10.58 -6.72
C LEU A 170 23.69 10.33 -7.73
N SER A 171 23.54 9.38 -8.65
CA SER A 171 24.54 9.09 -9.68
C SER A 171 24.46 10.02 -10.91
N SER A 172 23.29 10.58 -11.20
CA SER A 172 23.10 11.61 -12.25
C SER A 172 23.48 13.04 -11.82
N HIS A 173 23.67 13.29 -10.52
CA HIS A 173 24.04 14.60 -9.96
C HIS A 173 25.41 14.65 -9.29
N LYS A 174 26.27 13.64 -9.49
CA LYS A 174 27.70 13.80 -9.17
C LYS A 174 28.30 14.89 -10.06
N PRO A 175 28.93 15.94 -9.50
CA PRO A 175 29.64 16.92 -10.30
C PRO A 175 30.71 16.19 -11.11
N LYS A 176 30.68 16.36 -12.43
CA LYS A 176 31.75 15.91 -13.32
C LYS A 176 33.02 16.67 -12.94
N ASP A 177 33.83 16.09 -12.06
CA ASP A 177 35.21 16.50 -11.94
C ASP A 177 35.85 16.37 -13.33
N GLN A 178 36.25 17.52 -13.87
CA GLN A 178 36.93 17.66 -15.16
C GLN A 178 38.24 16.87 -15.11
N LYS A 179 38.19 15.60 -15.48
CA LYS A 179 39.36 14.80 -15.80
C LYS A 179 39.90 15.32 -17.13
N ARG A 180 40.95 16.14 -17.03
CA ARG A 180 41.71 16.69 -18.16
C ARG A 180 42.12 15.57 -19.12
N LYS A 181 41.82 15.81 -20.40
CA LYS A 181 42.24 15.08 -21.60
C LYS A 181 43.74 14.76 -21.58
N ARG A 182 44.08 13.56 -22.06
CA ARG A 182 45.23 13.37 -22.95
C ARG A 182 44.85 12.39 -24.04
N ASP A 183 45.03 12.87 -25.26
CA ASP A 183 44.71 12.25 -26.53
C ASP A 183 45.66 11.08 -26.86
N SER A 184 45.14 10.06 -27.53
CA SER A 184 45.86 9.38 -28.61
C SER A 184 44.90 8.51 -29.44
N VAL A 185 44.84 8.90 -30.71
CA VAL A 185 44.37 8.26 -31.94
C VAL A 185 44.67 6.76 -32.03
N ASP A 186 43.73 5.94 -32.53
CA ASP A 186 43.98 5.08 -33.71
C ASP A 186 42.70 4.53 -34.37
N GLU A 187 42.79 4.39 -35.69
CA GLU A 187 41.74 4.01 -36.65
C GLU A 187 41.47 2.49 -36.68
N GLY A 188 40.28 2.07 -37.14
CA GLY A 188 40.11 0.70 -37.63
C GLY A 188 38.70 0.09 -37.66
N ARG A 189 37.96 0.33 -38.75
CA ARG A 189 37.23 -0.65 -39.61
C ARG A 189 36.51 -1.87 -38.95
N ALA A 190 35.19 -2.00 -39.22
CA ALA A 190 34.58 -3.09 -40.02
C ALA A 190 33.09 -3.37 -39.70
N ASP A 191 32.38 -3.72 -40.77
CA ASP A 191 30.96 -4.12 -40.89
C ASP A 191 30.48 -5.25 -39.96
N GLY A 192 29.16 -5.29 -39.73
CA GLY A 192 28.49 -6.50 -39.29
C GLY A 192 27.05 -6.33 -38.80
N VAL A 193 26.10 -6.08 -39.71
CA VAL A 193 24.65 -6.21 -39.41
C VAL A 193 24.31 -7.68 -39.21
N LYS A 194 24.18 -8.14 -37.96
CA LYS A 194 23.67 -9.48 -37.62
C LYS A 194 22.14 -9.44 -37.51
N LYS A 195 21.46 -10.09 -38.45
CA LYS A 195 20.03 -10.44 -38.32
C LYS A 195 19.87 -11.37 -37.10
N ALA A 196 19.11 -10.93 -36.11
CA ALA A 196 18.76 -11.74 -34.96
C ALA A 196 17.84 -12.89 -35.40
N LYS A 197 18.36 -14.11 -35.34
CA LYS A 197 17.55 -15.34 -35.39
C LYS A 197 16.67 -15.35 -34.14
N TYR A 198 15.36 -15.32 -34.34
CA TYR A 198 14.39 -15.55 -33.27
C TYR A 198 14.39 -17.05 -32.94
N THR A 199 15.32 -17.46 -32.08
CA THR A 199 15.27 -18.79 -31.46
C THR A 199 14.15 -18.76 -30.43
N SER A 200 13.05 -19.45 -30.74
CA SER A 200 11.98 -19.78 -29.79
C SER A 200 12.61 -20.25 -28.48
N ARG A 201 12.38 -19.51 -27.39
CA ARG A 201 12.92 -19.77 -26.04
C ARG A 201 12.26 -20.96 -25.33
N TYR A 202 11.42 -21.72 -26.03
CA TYR A 202 10.56 -22.70 -25.40
C TYR A 202 11.07 -24.11 -25.66
N THR A 203 11.35 -24.85 -24.58
CA THR A 203 11.45 -26.30 -24.65
C THR A 203 10.04 -26.87 -24.87
N PRO A 204 9.88 -27.96 -25.64
CA PRO A 204 8.57 -28.59 -25.87
C PRO A 204 7.80 -28.87 -24.58
N GLU A 205 8.49 -29.29 -23.52
CA GLU A 205 7.93 -29.56 -22.20
C GLU A 205 7.23 -28.33 -21.58
N LYS A 206 7.82 -27.13 -21.73
CA LYS A 206 7.20 -25.89 -21.20
C LYS A 206 5.95 -25.49 -21.97
N VAL A 207 5.86 -25.86 -23.25
CA VAL A 207 4.67 -25.62 -24.07
C VAL A 207 3.57 -26.58 -23.66
N GLU A 208 3.90 -27.84 -23.38
CA GLU A 208 2.95 -28.83 -22.87
C GLU A 208 2.40 -28.45 -21.48
N ASP A 209 3.25 -27.99 -20.56
CA ASP A 209 2.83 -27.50 -19.24
C ASP A 209 1.85 -26.33 -19.34
N LEU A 210 2.13 -25.37 -20.24
CA LEU A 210 1.24 -24.23 -20.49
C LEU A 210 -0.10 -24.67 -21.10
N MET A 211 -0.07 -25.62 -22.03
CA MET A 211 -1.29 -26.17 -22.62
C MET A 211 -2.13 -26.96 -21.62
N ALA A 212 -1.50 -27.65 -20.65
CA ALA A 212 -2.18 -28.34 -19.57
C ALA A 212 -2.90 -27.36 -18.63
N MET A 213 -2.21 -26.29 -18.19
CA MET A 213 -2.81 -25.24 -17.36
C MET A 213 -3.99 -24.55 -18.06
N CYS A 214 -3.89 -24.28 -19.36
CA CYS A 214 -5.01 -23.71 -20.12
C CYS A 214 -6.26 -24.60 -20.14
N LYS A 215 -6.08 -25.93 -20.21
CA LYS A 215 -7.20 -26.89 -20.19
C LYS A 215 -7.86 -27.00 -18.80
N GLU A 216 -7.08 -26.90 -17.73
CA GLU A 216 -7.62 -26.89 -16.36
C GLU A 216 -8.47 -25.65 -16.11
N ILE A 217 -8.02 -24.48 -16.60
CA ILE A 217 -8.80 -23.24 -16.54
C ILE A 217 -10.09 -23.36 -17.37
N GLU A 218 -10.02 -23.92 -18.58
CA GLU A 218 -11.19 -24.13 -19.44
C GLU A 218 -12.23 -25.07 -18.79
N ALA A 219 -11.78 -26.10 -18.08
CA ALA A 219 -12.66 -27.00 -17.31
C ALA A 219 -13.29 -26.31 -16.08
N ALA A 220 -12.55 -25.43 -15.39
CA ALA A 220 -13.05 -24.67 -14.25
C ALA A 220 -14.08 -23.60 -14.64
N VAL A 221 -13.97 -23.02 -15.84
CA VAL A 221 -14.92 -22.03 -16.38
C VAL A 221 -16.28 -22.65 -16.74
N MET A 222 -16.31 -23.95 -17.02
CA MET A 222 -17.53 -24.67 -17.42
C MET A 222 -18.41 -25.09 -16.23
N ASP A 223 -17.98 -24.90 -14.98
CA ASP A 223 -18.79 -25.15 -13.78
C ASP A 223 -19.54 -23.87 -13.35
N PRO A 224 -20.88 -23.78 -13.55
CA PRO A 224 -21.64 -22.55 -13.35
C PRO A 224 -21.71 -22.05 -11.89
N LEU A 225 -21.24 -22.85 -10.92
CA LEU A 225 -21.31 -22.55 -9.49
C LEU A 225 -20.02 -21.92 -8.91
N MET A 226 -18.92 -21.89 -9.67
CA MET A 226 -17.62 -21.37 -9.23
C MET A 226 -17.23 -20.09 -9.99
N LEU A 227 -17.93 -18.98 -9.74
CA LEU A 227 -17.68 -17.71 -10.43
C LEU A 227 -17.34 -16.55 -9.49
N ASN A 228 -16.04 -16.28 -9.33
CA ASN A 228 -15.38 -15.06 -9.85
C ASN A 228 -13.97 -14.87 -9.29
N ASN A 229 -13.71 -15.29 -8.05
CA ASN A 229 -12.43 -14.98 -7.39
C ASN A 229 -11.32 -15.97 -7.74
N GLU A 230 -11.62 -17.26 -7.80
CA GLU A 230 -10.63 -18.29 -8.15
C GLU A 230 -10.24 -18.22 -9.63
N LEU A 231 -11.21 -17.95 -10.50
CA LEU A 231 -10.95 -17.74 -11.92
C LEU A 231 -10.13 -16.46 -12.18
N ALA A 232 -10.42 -15.36 -11.47
CA ALA A 232 -9.63 -14.14 -11.57
C ALA A 232 -8.20 -14.31 -11.04
N ALA A 233 -8.02 -15.11 -9.99
CA ALA A 233 -6.70 -15.46 -9.46
C ALA A 233 -5.91 -16.32 -10.46
N ALA A 234 -6.52 -17.37 -11.01
CA ALA A 234 -5.88 -18.25 -11.99
C ALA A 234 -5.52 -17.52 -13.30
N MET A 235 -6.40 -16.62 -13.78
CA MET A 235 -6.11 -15.80 -14.95
C MET A 235 -4.99 -14.79 -14.70
N ASN A 236 -4.90 -14.21 -13.49
CA ASN A 236 -3.80 -13.34 -13.13
C ASN A 236 -2.48 -14.09 -13.00
N GLU A 237 -2.49 -15.31 -12.46
CA GLU A 237 -1.31 -16.15 -12.35
C GLU A 237 -0.79 -16.57 -13.73
N LEU A 238 -1.68 -16.95 -14.65
CA LEU A 238 -1.31 -17.25 -16.04
C LEU A 238 -0.74 -16.02 -16.75
N LYS A 239 -1.33 -14.84 -16.51
CA LYS A 239 -0.88 -13.57 -17.09
C LYS A 239 0.48 -13.12 -16.54
N GLU A 240 0.70 -13.26 -15.24
CA GLU A 240 2.00 -13.01 -14.61
C GLU A 240 3.06 -13.97 -15.16
N THR A 241 2.71 -15.24 -15.28
CA THR A 241 3.58 -16.27 -15.86
C THR A 241 3.97 -15.90 -17.30
N LEU A 242 3.01 -15.60 -18.18
CA LEU A 242 3.28 -15.15 -19.56
C LEU A 242 4.13 -13.87 -19.64
N ASN A 243 3.87 -12.89 -18.77
CA ASN A 243 4.61 -11.62 -18.74
C ASN A 243 6.05 -11.77 -18.26
N THR A 244 6.38 -12.81 -17.48
CA THR A 244 7.79 -13.08 -17.13
C THR A 244 8.61 -13.64 -18.30
N PHE A 245 7.97 -13.96 -19.43
CA PHE A 245 8.62 -14.56 -20.60
C PHE A 245 8.73 -13.66 -21.83
N THR A 246 8.08 -12.49 -21.84
CA THR A 246 8.28 -11.39 -22.82
C THR A 246 9.36 -10.42 -22.36
#